data_AF-A0A0D3BSD4-F1
#
_entry.id   AF-A0A0D3BSD4-F1
#
_cell.length_a   1.000
_cell.length_b   1.000
_cell.length_c   1.000
_cell.angle_alpha   90.00
_cell.angle_beta   90.00
_cell.angle_gamma   90.00
#
_symmetry.space_group_name_H-M   'P 1'
#
loop_
_entity.id
_entity.type
_entity.pdbx_description
1 polymer ?
#
loop_
_entity_poly.entity_id
_entity_poly.type
_entity_poly.pdbx_seq_one_letter_code
_entity_poly.pdbx_strand_id
1 'polypeptide(L)'
;MNQDTQKLTLELFPLTPNVVMNVAPISDKIDLARMRLLSKEEREEEQQYGVSTELNLFTDPWTIKKELTITDISYLNHLLLNTSTTHHHILRYLPECDRKIVQEGWAFAVDVYDHDTDSTHQMLLRKRTKCLYYVLTGGWFVDFVCRRALKIEDEIGMFWDRFDSTLHFSVLSREPVDTLLADHLRHQ
;
A
#
# COMPACT_ATOMS: atom_id res chain seq x y z
N MET A 1 34.18 47.93 6.36
CA MET A 1 33.68 47.11 5.25
C MET A 1 33.57 45.69 5.78
N ASN A 2 32.45 45.38 6.45
CA ASN A 2 32.21 44.05 7.02
C ASN A 2 30.87 43.58 6.50
N GLN A 3 30.88 42.34 6.01
CA GLN A 3 29.77 41.68 5.34
C GLN A 3 28.75 41.23 6.39
N ASP A 4 27.52 41.73 6.25
CA ASP A 4 26.36 41.28 7.01
C ASP A 4 25.99 39.85 6.59
N THR A 5 26.17 38.90 7.50
CA THR A 5 25.61 37.55 7.38
C THR A 5 24.30 37.54 8.16
N GLN A 6 23.17 37.76 7.47
CA GLN A 6 21.85 37.63 8.09
C GLN A 6 21.59 36.17 8.43
N LYS A 7 21.62 35.88 9.73
CA LYS A 7 21.21 34.61 10.32
C LYS A 7 19.68 34.57 10.27
N LEU A 8 19.10 33.73 9.41
CA LEU A 8 17.65 33.48 9.38
C LEU A 8 17.26 32.77 10.68
N THR A 9 16.76 33.53 11.64
CA THR A 9 16.08 33.01 12.82
C THR A 9 14.74 32.45 12.35
N LEU A 10 14.56 31.13 12.47
CA LEU A 10 13.23 30.53 12.45
C LEU A 10 12.50 31.08 13.68
N GLU A 11 11.70 32.12 13.47
CA GLU A 11 10.76 32.64 14.46
C GLU A 11 9.81 31.49 14.82
N LEU A 12 10.13 30.81 15.92
CA LEU A 12 9.22 29.91 16.61
C LEU A 12 7.96 30.72 16.93
N PHE A 13 6.84 30.34 16.32
CA PHE A 13 5.53 30.89 16.64
C PHE A 13 5.38 31.04 18.16
N PRO A 14 4.99 32.22 18.67
CA PRO A 14 4.81 32.41 20.09
C PRO A 14 3.66 31.52 20.55
N LEU A 15 3.99 30.40 21.20
CA LEU A 15 3.04 29.63 21.98
C LEU A 15 2.58 30.55 23.12
N THR A 16 1.37 31.09 22.99
CA THR A 16 0.73 31.82 24.08
C THR A 16 0.55 30.84 25.25
N PRO A 17 1.18 31.08 26.41
CA PRO A 17 1.03 30.20 27.56
C PRO A 17 -0.31 30.53 28.19
N ASN A 18 -1.34 29.77 27.83
CA ASN A 18 -2.65 29.58 28.48
C ASN A 18 -3.82 29.44 27.48
N VAL A 19 -3.63 28.70 26.39
CA VAL A 19 -4.78 27.95 25.86
C VAL A 19 -4.90 26.71 26.71
N VAL A 20 -5.79 26.73 27.70
CA VAL A 20 -6.27 25.50 28.33
C VAL A 20 -6.94 24.72 27.21
N MET A 21 -6.24 23.73 26.66
CA MET A 21 -6.92 22.71 25.86
C MET A 21 -7.86 22.00 26.83
N ASN A 22 -9.13 22.39 26.81
CA ASN A 22 -10.20 21.58 27.35
C ASN A 22 -10.26 20.33 26.49
N VAL A 23 -9.40 19.36 26.79
CA VAL A 23 -9.50 18.02 26.26
C VAL A 23 -10.69 17.39 26.97
N ALA A 24 -11.87 17.59 26.41
CA ALA A 24 -13.01 16.75 26.72
C ALA A 24 -12.56 15.29 26.56
N PRO A 25 -13.01 14.36 27.42
CA PRO A 25 -12.70 12.95 27.24
C PRO A 25 -13.05 12.58 25.80
N ILE A 26 -12.05 12.10 25.07
CA ILE A 26 -12.19 11.65 23.69
C ILE A 26 -13.24 10.55 23.73
N SER A 27 -14.48 10.92 23.42
CA SER A 27 -15.53 9.95 23.17
C SER A 27 -15.04 9.14 21.96
N ASP A 28 -14.96 7.82 22.12
CA ASP A 28 -14.32 6.84 21.21
C ASP A 28 -14.93 6.74 19.79
N LYS A 29 -15.63 7.78 19.34
CA LYS A 29 -16.09 7.97 17.98
C LYS A 29 -15.90 9.42 17.60
N ILE A 30 -14.65 9.82 17.36
CA ILE A 30 -14.40 10.93 16.44
C ILE A 30 -15.03 10.48 15.13
N ASP A 31 -16.19 11.05 14.81
CA ASP A 31 -16.88 10.75 13.58
C ASP A 31 -16.00 11.29 12.46
N LEU A 32 -15.20 10.42 11.83
CA LEU A 32 -14.30 10.75 10.73
C LEU A 32 -15.00 11.60 9.66
N ALA A 33 -16.33 11.46 9.53
CA ALA A 33 -17.16 12.29 8.68
C ALA A 33 -17.11 13.81 9.00
N ARG A 34 -16.95 14.20 10.27
CA ARG A 34 -16.78 15.61 10.68
C ARG A 34 -15.40 16.17 10.35
N MET A 35 -14.38 15.33 10.22
CA MET A 35 -13.04 15.74 9.78
C MET A 35 -12.92 15.83 8.25
N ARG A 36 -13.96 15.46 7.49
CA ARG A 36 -13.92 15.41 6.02
C ARG A 36 -14.10 16.76 5.33
N LEU A 37 -14.63 17.78 6.01
CA LEU A 37 -15.10 19.00 5.34
C LEU A 37 -14.85 20.24 6.19
N LEU A 38 -13.86 21.04 5.79
CA LEU A 38 -13.71 22.42 6.25
C LEU A 38 -14.90 23.24 5.75
N SER A 39 -15.42 24.12 6.61
CA SER A 39 -16.40 25.14 6.25
C SER A 39 -15.79 26.10 5.22
N LYS A 40 -16.64 26.89 4.56
CA LYS A 40 -16.17 27.88 3.59
C LYS A 40 -15.28 28.93 4.27
N GLU A 41 -15.66 29.35 5.49
CA GLU A 41 -14.88 30.32 6.27
C GLU A 41 -13.51 29.75 6.67
N GLU A 42 -13.45 28.49 7.11
CA GLU A 42 -12.19 27.84 7.50
C GLU A 42 -11.22 27.69 6.31
N ARG A 43 -11.74 27.41 5.10
CA ARG A 43 -10.91 27.36 3.87
C ARG A 43 -10.35 28.74 3.49
N GLU A 44 -11.16 29.80 3.64
CA GLU A 44 -10.74 31.17 3.33
C GLU A 44 -9.66 31.65 4.32
N GLU A 45 -9.79 31.30 5.60
CA GLU A 45 -8.77 31.56 6.63
C GLU A 45 -7.46 30.83 6.33
N GLU A 46 -7.52 29.53 6.03
CA GLU A 46 -6.35 28.74 5.64
C GLU A 46 -5.63 29.33 4.43
N GLN A 47 -6.39 29.74 3.41
CA GLN A 47 -5.86 30.33 2.19
C GLN A 47 -5.21 31.70 2.43
N GLN A 48 -5.75 32.49 3.36
CA GLN A 48 -5.16 33.75 3.81
C GLN A 48 -3.79 33.53 4.49
N TYR A 49 -3.62 32.44 5.23
CA TYR A 49 -2.35 32.09 5.87
C TYR A 49 -1.44 31.18 5.02
N GLY A 50 -1.89 30.78 3.82
CA GLY A 50 -1.13 29.90 2.93
C GLY A 50 -0.96 28.47 3.46
N VAL A 51 -1.87 28.03 4.34
CA VAL A 51 -1.90 26.68 4.92
C VAL A 51 -3.05 25.90 4.28
N SER A 52 -3.00 24.56 4.33
CA SER A 52 -4.17 23.73 4.04
C SER A 52 -4.18 22.55 5.01
N THR A 53 -5.30 22.33 5.71
CA THR A 53 -5.49 21.15 6.58
C THR A 53 -6.48 20.15 6.01
N GLU A 54 -6.85 20.31 4.73
CA GLU A 54 -7.77 19.40 4.05
C GLU A 54 -7.21 17.97 4.02
N LEU A 55 -7.83 17.09 4.80
CA LEU A 55 -7.47 15.68 4.87
C LEU A 55 -8.17 14.92 3.74
N ASN A 56 -7.39 14.50 2.75
CA ASN A 56 -7.87 13.54 1.77
C ASN A 56 -7.84 12.13 2.37
N LEU A 57 -9.02 11.53 2.54
CA LEU A 57 -9.12 10.11 2.86
C LEU A 57 -8.72 9.33 1.61
N PHE A 58 -7.59 8.62 1.71
CA PHE A 58 -7.27 7.56 0.76
C PHE A 58 -8.33 6.46 0.90
N THR A 59 -9.24 6.41 -0.07
CA THR A 59 -10.35 5.45 -0.08
C THR A 59 -9.90 4.04 -0.47
N ASP A 60 -8.77 3.94 -1.17
CA ASP A 60 -8.22 2.70 -1.67
C ASP A 60 -6.72 2.62 -1.34
N PRO A 61 -6.32 1.80 -0.35
CA PRO A 61 -4.91 1.65 0.03
C PRO A 61 -4.12 0.77 -0.95
N TRP A 62 -4.78 0.06 -1.88
CA TRP A 62 -4.15 -0.97 -2.71
C TRP A 62 -3.38 -0.37 -3.89
N THR A 63 -2.17 0.11 -3.62
CA THR A 63 -1.29 0.72 -4.63
C THR A 63 -0.81 -0.25 -5.72
N ILE A 64 -0.88 -1.55 -5.47
CA ILE A 64 -0.56 -2.62 -6.42
C ILE A 64 -1.82 -3.47 -6.58
N LYS A 65 -2.47 -3.39 -7.73
CA LYS A 65 -3.58 -4.29 -8.09
C LYS A 65 -3.16 -5.22 -9.19
N LYS A 66 -3.60 -6.47 -9.09
CA LYS A 66 -3.27 -7.48 -10.07
C LYS A 66 -4.39 -8.52 -10.20
N GLU A 67 -4.82 -8.71 -11.43
CA GLU A 67 -5.60 -9.89 -11.83
C GLU A 67 -4.66 -11.11 -11.96
N LEU A 68 -5.05 -12.22 -11.34
CA LEU A 68 -4.25 -13.44 -11.33
C LEU A 68 -4.32 -14.17 -12.66
N THR A 69 -3.16 -14.52 -13.20
CA THR A 69 -3.04 -15.29 -14.44
C THR A 69 -2.70 -16.75 -14.16
N ILE A 70 -2.75 -17.61 -15.19
CA ILE A 70 -2.34 -19.02 -15.10
C ILE A 70 -0.97 -19.20 -14.46
N THR A 71 0.00 -18.32 -14.76
CA THR A 71 1.35 -18.46 -14.22
C THR A 71 1.39 -18.18 -12.72
N ASP A 72 0.55 -17.25 -12.24
CA ASP A 72 0.48 -16.86 -10.83
C ASP A 72 -0.15 -17.94 -9.96
N ILE A 73 -1.12 -18.68 -10.48
CA ILE A 73 -1.78 -19.78 -9.75
C ILE A 73 -1.14 -21.15 -10.00
N SER A 74 -0.13 -21.23 -10.88
CA SER A 74 0.49 -22.50 -11.23
C SER A 74 1.37 -23.07 -10.11
N TYR A 75 1.67 -24.36 -10.22
CA TYR A 75 2.65 -25.05 -9.37
C TYR A 75 4.08 -24.46 -9.46
N LEU A 76 4.33 -23.51 -10.36
CA LEU A 76 5.59 -22.77 -10.40
C LEU A 76 5.79 -21.91 -9.15
N ASN A 77 4.73 -21.65 -8.37
CA ASN A 77 4.84 -20.97 -7.09
C ASN A 77 5.45 -19.57 -7.19
N HIS A 78 5.04 -18.83 -8.23
CA HIS A 78 5.55 -17.50 -8.52
C HIS A 78 4.39 -16.54 -8.76
N LEU A 79 4.23 -15.53 -7.92
CA LEU A 79 3.42 -14.37 -8.25
C LEU A 79 4.28 -13.37 -9.02
N LEU A 80 3.95 -13.11 -10.28
CA LEU A 80 4.65 -12.14 -11.12
C LEU A 80 4.24 -10.72 -10.73
N LEU A 81 5.20 -9.84 -10.54
CA LEU A 81 4.95 -8.43 -10.27
C LEU A 81 5.55 -7.55 -11.37
N ASN A 82 4.79 -6.54 -11.79
CA ASN A 82 5.24 -5.58 -12.80
C ASN A 82 6.48 -4.82 -12.30
N THR A 83 7.47 -4.67 -13.17
CA THR A 83 8.75 -4.03 -12.88
C THR A 83 8.61 -2.60 -12.36
N SER A 84 7.83 -1.78 -13.06
CA SER A 84 7.64 -0.37 -12.74
C SER A 84 6.92 -0.23 -11.40
N THR A 85 5.81 -0.95 -11.25
CA THR A 85 5.00 -0.97 -10.03
C THR A 85 5.80 -1.44 -8.81
N THR A 86 6.54 -2.55 -8.95
CA THR A 86 7.36 -3.08 -7.83
C THR A 86 8.45 -2.09 -7.43
N HIS A 87 9.11 -1.47 -8.41
CA HIS A 87 10.15 -0.48 -8.11
C HIS A 87 9.56 0.74 -7.39
N HIS A 88 8.44 1.25 -7.88
CA HIS A 88 7.82 2.46 -7.36
C HIS A 88 7.10 2.24 -6.02
N HIS A 89 6.55 1.06 -5.74
CA HIS A 89 5.74 0.85 -4.54
C HIS A 89 6.45 0.03 -3.47
N ILE A 90 7.50 -0.72 -3.79
CA ILE A 90 8.23 -1.57 -2.84
C ILE A 90 9.69 -1.12 -2.74
N LEU A 91 10.46 -1.27 -3.82
CA LEU A 91 11.94 -1.16 -3.75
C LEU A 91 12.45 0.21 -3.34
N ARG A 92 11.73 1.29 -3.66
CA ARG A 92 12.12 2.66 -3.25
C ARG A 92 12.14 2.85 -1.73
N TYR A 93 11.44 1.99 -0.98
CA TYR A 93 11.33 2.07 0.47
C TYR A 93 12.25 1.10 1.19
N LEU A 94 12.88 0.16 0.47
CA LEU A 94 13.84 -0.77 1.05
C LEU A 94 15.17 -0.06 1.36
N PRO A 95 15.88 -0.48 2.42
CA PRO A 95 17.27 -0.08 2.65
C PRO A 95 18.15 -0.36 1.43
N GLU A 96 19.21 0.44 1.25
CA GLU A 96 20.10 0.33 0.08
C GLU A 96 20.69 -1.08 -0.09
N CYS A 97 21.08 -1.72 1.02
CA CYS A 97 21.64 -3.07 1.02
C CYS A 97 20.63 -4.09 0.48
N ASP A 98 19.41 -4.08 0.98
CA ASP A 98 18.35 -5.01 0.59
C ASP A 98 17.91 -4.78 -0.85
N ARG A 99 17.83 -3.52 -1.26
CA ARG A 99 17.54 -3.17 -2.65
C ARG A 99 18.57 -3.73 -3.61
N LYS A 100 19.87 -3.67 -3.27
CA LYS A 100 20.94 -4.26 -4.08
C LYS A 100 20.81 -5.77 -4.18
N ILE A 101 20.55 -6.45 -3.06
CA ILE A 101 20.31 -7.90 -3.02
C ILE A 101 19.22 -8.29 -4.04
N VAL A 102 18.08 -7.60 -4.01
CA VAL A 102 16.98 -7.87 -4.95
C VAL A 102 17.39 -7.54 -6.40
N GLN A 103 18.06 -6.42 -6.63
CA GLN A 103 18.46 -5.98 -7.97
C GLN A 103 19.47 -6.91 -8.64
N GLU A 104 20.35 -7.53 -7.85
CA GLU A 104 21.30 -8.56 -8.29
C GLU A 104 20.62 -9.93 -8.53
N GLY A 105 19.35 -10.06 -8.17
CA GLY A 105 18.54 -11.27 -8.38
C GLY A 105 18.55 -12.25 -7.22
N TRP A 106 19.16 -11.88 -6.09
CA TRP A 106 19.11 -12.67 -4.87
C TRP A 106 17.72 -12.61 -4.20
N ALA A 107 17.47 -13.57 -3.32
CA ALA A 107 16.24 -13.65 -2.54
C ALA A 107 16.28 -12.67 -1.37
N PHE A 108 15.26 -11.82 -1.30
CA PHE A 108 14.99 -10.99 -0.14
C PHE A 108 13.74 -11.50 0.56
N ALA A 109 13.84 -11.81 1.85
CA ALA A 109 12.70 -12.24 2.64
C ALA A 109 11.79 -11.04 2.93
N VAL A 110 10.50 -11.24 2.74
CA VAL A 110 9.46 -10.23 2.93
C VAL A 110 8.31 -10.89 3.67
N ASP A 111 7.86 -10.26 4.74
CA ASP A 111 6.62 -10.66 5.40
C ASP A 111 5.42 -10.12 4.63
N VAL A 112 4.42 -10.97 4.43
CA VAL A 112 3.17 -10.64 3.74
C VAL A 112 2.00 -10.82 4.70
N TYR A 113 1.35 -9.72 5.05
CA TYR A 113 0.19 -9.71 5.94
C TYR A 113 -1.12 -9.76 5.13
N ASP A 114 -1.88 -10.83 5.33
CA ASP A 114 -3.18 -11.07 4.71
C ASP A 114 -4.30 -10.48 5.58
N HIS A 115 -4.84 -9.33 5.17
CA HIS A 115 -5.92 -8.63 5.88
C HIS A 115 -7.21 -9.43 5.97
N ASP A 116 -7.45 -10.33 5.03
CA ASP A 116 -8.72 -11.07 4.96
C ASP A 116 -8.75 -12.25 5.94
N THR A 117 -7.59 -12.69 6.43
CA THR A 117 -7.48 -13.79 7.41
C THR A 117 -6.74 -13.43 8.68
N ASP A 118 -6.23 -12.20 8.80
CA ASP A 118 -5.42 -11.77 9.94
C ASP A 118 -4.23 -12.72 10.17
N SER A 119 -3.44 -12.94 9.11
CA SER A 119 -2.30 -13.86 9.16
C SER A 119 -1.10 -13.34 8.36
N THR A 120 0.10 -13.60 8.87
CA THR A 120 1.37 -13.21 8.23
C THR A 120 2.10 -14.43 7.69
N HIS A 121 2.58 -14.32 6.45
CA HIS A 121 3.29 -15.38 5.74
C HIS A 121 4.60 -14.84 5.16
N GLN A 122 5.68 -15.60 5.30
CA GLN A 122 6.97 -15.20 4.76
C GLN A 122 7.10 -15.56 3.29
N MET A 123 7.43 -14.58 2.46
CA MET A 123 7.69 -14.72 1.03
C MET A 123 9.12 -14.33 0.67
N LEU A 124 9.54 -14.68 -0.53
CA LEU A 124 10.84 -14.34 -1.10
C LEU A 124 10.66 -13.50 -2.35
N LEU A 125 11.00 -12.21 -2.25
CA LEU A 125 11.03 -11.26 -3.35
C LEU A 125 12.34 -11.39 -4.13
N ARG A 126 12.25 -11.56 -5.45
CA ARG A 126 13.41 -11.74 -6.34
C ARG A 126 13.19 -11.04 -7.67
N LYS A 127 14.25 -10.46 -8.25
CA LYS A 127 14.25 -10.04 -9.66
C LYS A 127 14.61 -11.23 -10.55
N ARG A 128 13.86 -11.47 -11.63
CA ARG A 128 14.24 -12.46 -12.64
C ARG A 128 15.19 -11.84 -13.67
N THR A 129 16.44 -12.30 -13.65
CA THR A 129 17.59 -11.72 -14.36
C THR A 129 17.39 -11.59 -15.88
N LYS A 130 16.61 -12.48 -16.51
CA LYS A 130 16.43 -12.50 -17.97
C LYS A 130 15.23 -11.71 -18.49
N CYS A 131 14.26 -11.40 -17.62
CA CYS A 131 12.93 -10.95 -18.07
C CYS A 131 12.45 -9.68 -17.36
N LEU A 132 13.31 -9.05 -16.56
CA LEU A 132 13.12 -7.77 -15.87
C LEU A 132 11.91 -7.66 -14.93
N TYR A 133 11.08 -8.69 -14.79
CA TYR A 133 10.00 -8.72 -13.80
C TYR A 133 10.47 -9.20 -12.42
N TYR A 134 9.69 -8.88 -11.40
CA TYR A 134 9.89 -9.37 -10.04
C TYR A 134 8.94 -10.54 -9.77
N VAL A 135 9.34 -11.40 -8.84
CA VAL A 135 8.51 -12.52 -8.39
C VAL A 135 8.48 -12.56 -6.87
N LEU A 136 7.30 -12.84 -6.32
CA LEU A 136 7.15 -13.37 -4.97
C LEU A 136 7.06 -14.90 -5.05
N THR A 137 7.88 -15.56 -4.24
CA THR A 137 8.09 -17.02 -4.26
C THR A 137 8.21 -17.54 -2.83
N GLY A 138 8.40 -18.85 -2.66
CA GLY A 138 8.52 -19.46 -1.33
C GLY A 138 7.20 -20.06 -0.90
N GLY A 139 6.39 -19.33 -0.15
CA GLY A 139 5.08 -19.82 0.33
C GLY A 139 3.88 -19.47 -0.56
N TRP A 140 4.06 -18.71 -1.65
CA TRP A 140 2.93 -18.14 -2.42
C TRP A 140 1.84 -19.16 -2.78
N PHE A 141 2.23 -20.30 -3.36
CA PHE A 141 1.30 -21.33 -3.78
C PHE A 141 0.57 -21.98 -2.61
N VAL A 142 1.28 -22.33 -1.54
CA VAL A 142 0.68 -23.04 -0.41
C VAL A 142 -0.13 -22.08 0.46
N ASP A 143 0.47 -20.97 0.85
CA ASP A 143 -0.05 -20.03 1.85
C ASP A 143 -1.05 -19.03 1.26
N PHE A 144 -1.07 -18.82 -0.05
CA PHE A 144 -2.05 -17.95 -0.68
C PHE A 144 -2.92 -18.73 -1.66
N VAL A 145 -2.35 -19.35 -2.71
CA VAL A 145 -3.17 -19.98 -3.75
C VAL A 145 -4.04 -21.12 -3.21
N CYS A 146 -3.44 -22.13 -2.55
CA CYS A 146 -4.17 -23.26 -1.99
C CYS A 146 -5.01 -22.86 -0.79
N ARG A 147 -4.42 -22.19 0.21
CA ARG A 147 -5.12 -21.82 1.45
C ARG A 147 -6.33 -20.92 1.20
N ARG A 148 -6.22 -19.95 0.28
CA ARG A 148 -7.28 -18.98 -0.04
C ARG A 148 -8.15 -19.39 -1.23
N ALA A 149 -7.88 -20.56 -1.81
CA ALA A 149 -8.50 -21.07 -3.04
C ALA A 149 -8.53 -20.00 -4.15
N LEU A 150 -7.39 -19.34 -4.41
CA LEU A 150 -7.28 -18.34 -5.46
C LEU A 150 -7.40 -18.97 -6.84
N LYS A 151 -8.10 -18.28 -7.75
CA LYS A 151 -8.31 -18.72 -9.13
C LYS A 151 -7.70 -17.74 -10.13
N ILE A 152 -7.66 -18.16 -11.39
CA ILE A 152 -7.43 -17.23 -12.50
C ILE A 152 -8.53 -16.17 -12.46
N GLU A 153 -8.19 -14.93 -12.80
CA GLU A 153 -9.10 -13.77 -12.84
C GLU A 153 -9.56 -13.23 -11.46
N ASP A 154 -9.19 -13.88 -10.34
CA ASP A 154 -9.29 -13.22 -9.04
C ASP A 154 -8.39 -11.96 -9.03
N GLU A 155 -8.90 -10.84 -8.53
CA GLU A 155 -8.12 -9.61 -8.37
C GLU A 155 -7.58 -9.52 -6.95
N ILE A 156 -6.27 -9.36 -6.81
CA ILE A 156 -5.58 -9.13 -5.55
C ILE A 156 -5.09 -7.69 -5.43
N GLY A 157 -5.06 -7.19 -4.21
CA GLY A 157 -4.57 -5.88 -3.83
C GLY A 157 -3.39 -6.02 -2.88
N MET A 158 -2.35 -5.22 -3.11
CA MET A 158 -1.19 -5.14 -2.24
C MET A 158 -0.72 -3.71 -2.05
N PHE A 159 -0.10 -3.44 -0.91
CA PHE A 159 0.67 -2.21 -0.68
C PHE A 159 1.82 -2.48 0.28
N TRP A 160 2.90 -1.72 0.15
CA TRP A 160 4.03 -1.81 1.06
C TRP A 160 3.85 -0.85 2.22
N ASP A 161 3.89 -1.36 3.45
CA ASP A 161 4.04 -0.52 4.64
C ASP A 161 5.53 -0.23 4.87
N ARG A 162 5.89 1.04 4.78
CA ARG A 162 7.26 1.52 4.95
C ARG A 162 7.72 1.59 6.41
N PHE A 163 6.80 1.53 7.37
CA PHE A 163 7.10 1.58 8.80
C PHE A 163 7.35 0.17 9.32
N ASP A 164 6.47 -0.76 8.96
CA ASP A 164 6.56 -2.16 9.39
C ASP A 164 7.35 -3.04 8.42
N SER A 165 7.82 -2.49 7.30
CA SER A 165 8.54 -3.22 6.24
C SER A 165 7.82 -4.51 5.81
N THR A 166 6.49 -4.42 5.73
CA THR A 166 5.59 -5.55 5.49
C THR A 166 4.77 -5.28 4.24
N LEU A 167 4.59 -6.31 3.40
CA LEU A 167 3.70 -6.23 2.26
C LEU A 167 2.29 -6.63 2.70
N HIS A 168 1.33 -5.72 2.61
CA HIS A 168 -0.07 -6.02 2.89
C HIS A 168 -0.73 -6.62 1.66
N PHE A 169 -1.68 -7.53 1.90
CA PHE A 169 -2.38 -8.30 0.89
C PHE A 169 -3.88 -8.41 1.23
N SER A 170 -4.73 -8.39 0.20
CA SER A 170 -6.15 -8.73 0.27
C SER A 170 -6.66 -9.18 -1.11
N VAL A 171 -7.75 -9.96 -1.14
CA VAL A 171 -8.47 -10.30 -2.37
C VAL A 171 -9.57 -9.26 -2.59
N LEU A 172 -9.45 -8.49 -3.68
CA LEU A 172 -10.33 -7.35 -3.98
C LEU A 172 -11.61 -7.78 -4.68
N SER A 173 -11.50 -8.74 -5.60
CA SER A 173 -12.64 -9.33 -6.28
C SER A 173 -12.36 -10.79 -6.64
N ARG A 174 -13.43 -11.56 -6.76
CA ARG A 174 -13.38 -12.97 -7.13
C ARG A 174 -13.91 -13.14 -8.54
N GLU A 175 -13.35 -14.10 -9.27
CA GLU A 175 -13.88 -14.53 -10.56
C GLU A 175 -15.37 -14.89 -10.40
N PRO A 176 -16.28 -14.26 -11.18
CA PRO A 176 -17.70 -14.54 -11.07
C PRO A 176 -17.99 -15.97 -11.55
N VAL A 177 -18.57 -16.78 -10.66
CA VAL A 177 -18.82 -18.22 -10.85
C VAL A 177 -19.75 -18.55 -12.04
N ASP A 178 -20.40 -17.56 -12.66
CA ASP A 178 -21.55 -17.76 -13.55
C ASP A 178 -21.25 -17.90 -15.05
N THR A 179 -19.99 -17.93 -15.49
CA THR A 179 -19.71 -17.95 -16.95
C THR A 179 -19.78 -19.35 -17.58
N LEU A 180 -19.64 -20.43 -16.80
CA LEU A 180 -19.63 -21.80 -17.35
C LEU A 180 -21.03 -22.42 -17.55
N LEU A 181 -22.07 -21.90 -16.89
CA LEU A 181 -23.45 -22.39 -17.08
C LEU A 181 -24.18 -21.67 -18.22
N ALA A 182 -23.83 -20.41 -18.51
CA ALA A 182 -24.49 -19.62 -19.54
C ALA A 182 -24.17 -20.08 -20.97
N ASP A 183 -22.99 -20.69 -21.20
CA ASP A 183 -22.59 -21.14 -22.53
C ASP A 183 -23.13 -22.53 -22.89
N HIS A 184 -23.48 -23.36 -21.89
CA HIS A 184 -24.08 -24.67 -22.14
C HIS A 184 -25.58 -24.61 -22.50
N LEU A 185 -26.25 -23.49 -22.18
CA LEU A 185 -27.67 -23.26 -22.47
C LEU A 185 -27.91 -22.44 -23.74
N ARG A 186 -26.86 -21.89 -24.37
CA ARG A 186 -26.95 -21.16 -25.65
C ARG A 186 -26.77 -22.04 -26.89
N HIS A 187 -26.47 -23.32 -26.70
CA HIS A 187 -26.26 -24.30 -27.77
C HIS A 187 -27.19 -25.52 -27.69
N GLN A 188 -28.32 -25.42 -27.00
CA GLN A 188 -29.40 -26.41 -27.05
C GLN A 188 -30.59 -25.90 -27.86
#